data_AF-A0A2N9FGL2-F1
#
_entry.id   AF-A0A2N9FGL2-F1
#
_cell.length_a   1.000
_cell.length_b   1.000
_cell.length_c   1.000
_cell.angle_alpha   90.00
_cell.angle_beta   90.00
_cell.angle_gamma   90.00
#
_symmetry.space_group_name_H-M   'P 1'
#
loop_
_entity.id
_entity.type
_entity.pdbx_description
1 polymer ?
#
loop_
_entity_poly.entity_id
_entity_poly.type
_entity_poly.pdbx_seq_one_letter_code
_entity_poly.pdbx_strand_id
1 'polypeptide(L)'
;MKHERSNCLSQYMLYLLVKHPYMLPIGMAHIKFQEIYAEVGHFIEEQLSKPVKEVKKKEASEMLKKVNTENMLSTRGDYRSNFVIFHACKLAKELGDGEEKWEIIMNVWLEILGHAASQCRGSHHAQQLRRGGELLTHVWLLMAHFGLTDHFQIPRSRAIAEAILR
;
A
#
# COMPACT_ATOMS: atom_id res chain seq x y z
N MET A 1 10.49 -4.12 17.28
CA MET A 1 10.28 -2.74 16.79
C MET A 1 10.03 -2.67 15.28
N LYS A 2 10.88 -3.25 14.41
CA LYS A 2 10.70 -3.19 12.94
C LYS A 2 9.39 -3.84 12.46
N HIS A 3 9.06 -5.04 12.96
CA HIS A 3 7.79 -5.71 12.69
C HIS A 3 6.55 -4.87 13.03
N GLU A 4 6.55 -4.23 14.21
CA GLU A 4 5.42 -3.41 14.67
C GLU A 4 5.22 -2.18 13.78
N ARG A 5 6.30 -1.47 13.44
CA ARG A 5 6.25 -0.32 12.52
C ARG A 5 5.76 -0.72 11.13
N SER A 6 6.24 -1.86 10.63
CA SER A 6 5.79 -2.44 9.36
C SER A 6 4.28 -2.72 9.37
N ASN A 7 3.76 -3.31 10.46
CA ASN A 7 2.33 -3.54 10.63
C ASN A 7 1.54 -2.22 10.65
N CYS A 8 1.96 -1.22 11.44
CA CYS A 8 1.29 0.07 11.50
C CYS A 8 1.21 0.75 10.13
N LEU A 9 2.31 0.75 9.36
CA LEU A 9 2.32 1.32 8.00
C LEU A 9 1.36 0.57 7.07
N SER A 10 1.42 -0.76 7.06
CA SER A 10 0.53 -1.57 6.22
C SER A 10 -0.97 -1.34 6.54
N GLN A 11 -1.31 -1.23 7.82
CA GLN A 11 -2.67 -0.96 8.28
C GLN A 11 -3.13 0.43 7.89
N TYR A 12 -2.25 1.43 8.00
CA TYR A 12 -2.51 2.79 7.55
C TYR A 12 -2.73 2.87 6.03
N MET A 13 -1.90 2.19 5.23
CA MET A 13 -2.09 2.14 3.79
C MET A 13 -3.41 1.46 3.40
N LEU A 14 -3.80 0.39 4.11
CA LEU A 14 -5.09 -0.26 3.92
C LEU A 14 -6.26 0.66 4.33
N TYR A 15 -6.11 1.40 5.43
CA TYR A 15 -7.07 2.41 5.84
C TYR A 15 -7.27 3.46 4.74
N LEU A 16 -6.20 4.00 4.16
CA LEU A 16 -6.30 4.95 3.05
C LEU A 16 -7.01 4.33 1.84
N LEU A 17 -6.67 3.09 1.48
CA LEU A 17 -7.28 2.38 0.36
C LEU A 17 -8.81 2.22 0.52
N VAL A 18 -9.29 2.04 1.74
CA VAL A 18 -10.71 1.82 2.04
C VAL A 18 -11.46 3.13 2.32
N LYS A 19 -10.88 4.05 3.09
CA LYS A 19 -11.56 5.26 3.58
C LYS A 19 -11.28 6.50 2.74
N HIS A 20 -10.11 6.59 2.15
CA HIS A 20 -9.67 7.74 1.36
C HIS A 20 -9.03 7.34 0.02
N PRO A 21 -9.65 6.46 -0.80
CA PRO A 21 -9.04 5.95 -2.04
C PRO A 21 -8.69 7.07 -3.03
N TYR A 22 -9.42 8.19 -3.02
CA TYR A 22 -9.15 9.36 -3.84
C TYR A 22 -7.80 10.03 -3.53
N MET A 23 -7.21 9.77 -2.36
CA MET A 23 -5.88 10.28 -2.00
C MET A 23 -4.75 9.41 -2.52
N LEU A 24 -5.03 8.23 -3.05
CA LEU A 24 -4.02 7.34 -3.61
C LEU A 24 -3.92 7.55 -5.13
N PRO A 25 -2.73 7.39 -5.73
CA PRO A 25 -2.52 7.49 -7.17
C PRO A 25 -3.00 6.25 -7.92
N ILE A 26 -4.13 5.70 -7.48
CA ILE A 26 -4.64 4.42 -7.94
C ILE A 26 -6.10 4.70 -8.28
N GLY A 27 -6.45 4.74 -9.58
CA GLY A 27 -7.78 5.18 -10.04
C GLY A 27 -8.93 4.33 -9.48
N MET A 28 -9.28 3.23 -10.14
CA MET A 28 -10.30 2.28 -9.66
C MET A 28 -9.77 1.36 -8.55
N ALA A 29 -8.91 1.87 -7.65
CA ALA A 29 -8.21 1.08 -6.63
C ALA A 29 -9.16 0.33 -5.71
N HIS A 30 -10.22 1.00 -5.27
CA HIS A 30 -11.21 0.45 -4.36
C HIS A 30 -12.00 -0.69 -5.00
N ILE A 31 -12.32 -0.59 -6.31
CA ILE A 31 -12.98 -1.65 -7.07
C ILE A 31 -12.04 -2.87 -7.16
N LYS A 32 -10.79 -2.65 -7.60
CA LYS A 32 -9.78 -3.72 -7.65
C LYS A 32 -9.53 -4.35 -6.29
N PHE A 33 -9.52 -3.57 -5.22
CA PHE A 33 -9.37 -4.07 -3.86
C PHE A 33 -10.53 -4.98 -3.47
N GLN A 34 -11.78 -4.59 -3.76
CA GLN A 34 -12.95 -5.42 -3.48
C GLN A 34 -12.94 -6.72 -4.27
N GLU A 35 -12.56 -6.68 -5.54
CA GLU A 35 -12.40 -7.86 -6.39
C GLU A 35 -11.35 -8.82 -5.82
N ILE A 36 -10.14 -8.30 -5.52
CA ILE A 36 -9.06 -9.10 -4.92
C ILE A 36 -9.49 -9.65 -3.55
N TYR A 37 -10.15 -8.86 -2.72
CA TYR A 37 -10.60 -9.29 -1.40
C TYR A 37 -11.63 -10.43 -1.49
N ALA A 38 -12.61 -10.32 -2.38
CA ALA A 38 -13.62 -11.35 -2.59
C ALA A 38 -13.00 -12.65 -3.10
N GLU A 39 -12.08 -12.57 -4.05
CA GLU A 39 -11.41 -13.74 -4.59
C GLU A 39 -10.48 -14.41 -3.58
N VAL A 40 -9.72 -13.64 -2.80
CA VAL A 40 -8.93 -14.16 -1.68
C VAL A 40 -9.83 -14.86 -0.67
N GLY A 41 -10.99 -14.29 -0.39
CA GLY A 41 -12.03 -14.93 0.43
C GLY A 41 -12.44 -16.28 -0.15
N HIS A 42 -12.85 -16.33 -1.41
CA HIS A 42 -13.26 -17.56 -2.08
C HIS A 42 -12.16 -18.63 -2.11
N PHE A 43 -10.91 -18.23 -2.37
CA PHE A 43 -9.78 -19.15 -2.33
C PHE A 43 -9.62 -19.76 -0.93
N ILE A 44 -9.67 -18.95 0.13
CA ILE A 44 -9.57 -19.44 1.50
C ILE A 44 -10.73 -20.38 1.84
N GLU A 45 -11.95 -20.04 1.41
CA GLU A 45 -13.15 -20.85 1.60
C GLU A 45 -13.05 -22.20 0.88
N GLU A 46 -12.55 -22.23 -0.36
CA GLU A 46 -12.33 -23.47 -1.13
C GLU A 46 -11.28 -24.35 -0.44
N GLN A 47 -10.14 -23.78 -0.02
CA GLN A 47 -9.04 -24.55 0.59
C GLN A 47 -9.38 -25.07 1.99
N LEU A 48 -10.19 -24.34 2.76
CA LEU A 48 -10.52 -24.71 4.15
C LEU A 48 -11.92 -25.30 4.31
N SER A 49 -12.72 -25.34 3.23
CA SER A 49 -14.11 -25.84 3.21
C SER A 49 -14.98 -25.21 4.31
N LYS A 50 -14.79 -23.91 4.57
CA LYS A 50 -15.54 -23.16 5.60
C LYS A 50 -15.61 -21.67 5.27
N PRO A 51 -16.66 -20.95 5.70
CA PRO A 51 -16.82 -19.52 5.41
C PRO A 51 -15.64 -18.70 5.94
N VAL A 52 -15.17 -17.70 5.19
CA VAL A 52 -13.97 -16.90 5.56
C VAL A 52 -14.13 -16.22 6.91
N LYS A 53 -15.38 -15.92 7.30
CA LYS A 53 -15.79 -15.30 8.56
C LYS A 53 -15.49 -16.17 9.79
N GLU A 54 -15.43 -17.48 9.60
CA GLU A 54 -15.19 -18.48 10.65
C GLU A 54 -13.72 -18.94 10.68
N VAL A 55 -12.93 -18.53 9.69
CA VAL A 55 -11.51 -18.88 9.58
C VAL A 55 -10.68 -18.09 10.60
N LYS A 56 -9.94 -18.79 11.45
CA LYS A 56 -9.00 -18.12 12.37
C LYS A 56 -7.75 -17.69 11.59
N LYS A 57 -7.15 -16.56 11.98
CA LYS A 57 -5.90 -16.04 11.38
C LYS A 57 -4.78 -17.09 11.32
N LYS A 58 -4.64 -17.91 12.37
CA LYS A 58 -3.63 -18.98 12.43
C LYS A 58 -3.86 -20.06 11.37
N GLU A 59 -5.12 -20.49 11.19
CA GLU A 59 -5.50 -21.51 10.21
C GLU A 59 -5.27 -21.01 8.78
N ALA A 60 -5.67 -19.77 8.49
CA ALA A 60 -5.39 -19.13 7.19
C ALA A 60 -3.88 -19.06 6.92
N SER A 61 -3.09 -18.67 7.94
CA SER A 61 -1.62 -18.59 7.80
C SER A 61 -0.98 -19.95 7.53
N GLU A 62 -1.41 -21.01 8.23
CA GLU A 62 -0.91 -22.37 8.02
C GLU A 62 -1.28 -22.92 6.64
N MET A 63 -2.48 -22.60 6.14
CA MET A 63 -2.91 -22.95 4.78
C MET A 63 -2.06 -22.22 3.73
N LEU A 64 -1.90 -20.89 3.86
CA LEU A 64 -1.14 -20.08 2.90
C LEU A 64 0.33 -20.52 2.78
N LYS A 65 0.94 -21.01 3.86
CA LYS A 65 2.30 -21.57 3.83
C LYS A 65 2.42 -22.82 2.95
N LYS A 66 1.33 -23.59 2.79
CA LYS A 66 1.28 -24.85 2.03
C LYS A 66 0.89 -24.66 0.57
N VAL A 67 0.54 -23.44 0.15
CA VAL A 67 0.16 -23.15 -1.24
C VAL A 67 1.32 -23.49 -2.18
N ASN A 68 1.05 -24.32 -3.19
CA ASN A 68 2.01 -24.61 -4.25
C ASN A 68 2.15 -23.40 -5.17
N THR A 69 3.34 -22.81 -5.20
CA THR A 69 3.66 -21.58 -5.94
C THR A 69 4.37 -21.83 -7.28
N GLU A 70 4.69 -23.09 -7.61
CA GLU A 70 5.48 -23.47 -8.79
C GLU A 70 4.59 -23.81 -10.00
N ASN A 71 3.37 -24.30 -9.78
CA ASN A 71 2.44 -24.74 -10.83
C ASN A 71 1.45 -23.66 -11.26
N MET A 72 1.94 -22.44 -11.51
CA MET A 72 1.14 -21.26 -11.89
C MET A 72 0.35 -21.43 -13.20
N LEU A 73 0.61 -22.48 -14.00
CA LEU A 73 0.15 -22.61 -15.39
C LEU A 73 -0.79 -23.79 -15.68
N SER A 74 -1.02 -24.72 -14.76
CA SER A 74 -1.69 -26.00 -15.08
C SER A 74 -3.03 -26.24 -14.37
N THR A 75 -3.50 -25.34 -13.52
CA THR A 75 -4.80 -25.49 -12.84
C THR A 75 -5.71 -24.28 -13.02
N ARG A 76 -6.72 -24.47 -13.87
CA ARG A 76 -8.01 -23.77 -13.95
C ARG A 76 -8.04 -22.39 -14.60
N GLY A 77 -8.95 -22.26 -15.58
CA GLY A 77 -9.07 -21.16 -16.52
C GLY A 77 -9.31 -19.77 -15.92
N ASP A 78 -8.79 -18.78 -16.66
CA ASP A 78 -9.35 -17.45 -16.94
C ASP A 78 -9.67 -16.47 -15.80
N TYR A 79 -9.09 -16.61 -14.61
CA TYR A 79 -9.16 -15.55 -13.59
C TYR A 79 -7.76 -14.98 -13.33
N ARG A 80 -7.51 -13.77 -13.85
CA ARG A 80 -6.26 -13.00 -13.68
C ARG A 80 -5.96 -12.61 -12.22
N SER A 81 -6.87 -12.86 -11.30
CA SER A 81 -6.80 -12.33 -9.95
C SER A 81 -6.22 -13.40 -8.97
N ASN A 82 -6.36 -14.70 -9.30
CA ASN A 82 -5.71 -15.83 -8.64
C ASN A 82 -4.19 -15.63 -8.49
N PHE A 83 -3.57 -14.94 -9.45
CA PHE A 83 -2.14 -14.62 -9.42
C PHE A 83 -1.70 -13.84 -8.18
N VAL A 84 -2.54 -12.97 -7.60
CA VAL A 84 -2.13 -12.11 -6.47
C VAL A 84 -1.79 -12.94 -5.24
N ILE A 85 -2.61 -13.95 -4.90
CA ILE A 85 -2.33 -14.84 -3.75
C ILE A 85 -1.07 -15.67 -4.00
N PHE A 86 -0.90 -16.20 -5.21
CA PHE A 86 0.29 -16.99 -5.56
C PHE A 86 1.56 -16.13 -5.50
N HIS A 87 1.54 -14.92 -6.05
CA HIS A 87 2.64 -13.98 -5.95
C HIS A 87 2.92 -13.57 -4.50
N ALA A 88 1.88 -13.31 -3.71
CA ALA A 88 2.04 -12.99 -2.29
C ALA A 88 2.64 -14.16 -1.50
N CYS A 89 2.18 -15.40 -1.74
CA CYS A 89 2.72 -16.60 -1.09
C CYS A 89 4.17 -16.87 -1.53
N LYS A 90 4.48 -16.69 -2.82
CA LYS A 90 5.85 -16.83 -3.35
C LYS A 90 6.78 -15.80 -2.72
N LEU A 91 6.38 -14.53 -2.70
CA LEU A 91 7.14 -13.44 -2.07
C LEU A 91 7.35 -13.70 -0.57
N ALA A 92 6.33 -14.18 0.13
CA ALA A 92 6.44 -14.53 1.55
C ALA A 92 7.45 -15.65 1.80
N LYS A 93 7.55 -16.65 0.89
CA LYS A 93 8.57 -17.71 0.96
C LYS A 93 9.98 -17.16 0.68
N GLU A 94 10.12 -16.30 -0.33
CA GLU A 94 11.40 -15.69 -0.72
C GLU A 94 11.93 -14.72 0.35
N LEU A 95 11.05 -14.01 1.07
CA LEU A 95 11.42 -13.17 2.21
C LEU A 95 11.91 -13.97 3.44
N GLY A 96 11.57 -15.26 3.51
CA GLY A 96 11.97 -16.15 4.60
C GLY A 96 11.40 -15.79 5.97
N ASP A 97 11.98 -16.40 7.02
CA ASP A 97 11.55 -16.24 8.41
C ASP A 97 12.46 -15.33 9.25
N GLY A 98 13.54 -14.80 8.67
CA GLY A 98 14.48 -13.92 9.36
C GLY A 98 13.89 -12.55 9.73
N GLU A 99 14.45 -11.91 10.76
CA GLU A 99 14.04 -10.56 11.20
C GLU A 99 14.32 -9.47 10.15
N GLU A 100 15.27 -9.70 9.25
CA GLU A 100 15.66 -8.77 8.18
C GLU A 100 14.50 -8.46 7.22
N LYS A 101 13.57 -9.41 7.03
CA LYS A 101 12.40 -9.20 6.16
C LYS A 101 11.55 -8.01 6.61
N TRP A 102 11.49 -7.74 7.91
CA TRP A 102 10.68 -6.64 8.43
C TRP A 102 11.26 -5.29 8.05
N GLU A 103 12.57 -5.18 7.84
CA GLU A 103 13.21 -3.98 7.31
C GLU A 103 12.84 -3.77 5.84
N ILE A 104 12.92 -4.83 5.03
CA ILE A 104 12.52 -4.78 3.62
C ILE A 104 11.05 -4.37 3.50
N ILE A 105 10.15 -5.04 4.22
CA ILE A 105 8.71 -4.75 4.18
C ILE A 105 8.43 -3.31 4.65
N MET A 106 9.09 -2.86 5.72
CA MET A 106 8.95 -1.48 6.21
C MET A 106 9.40 -0.46 5.15
N ASN A 107 10.55 -0.67 4.52
CA ASN A 107 11.06 0.23 3.49
C ASN A 107 10.13 0.30 2.27
N VAL A 108 9.61 -0.84 1.81
CA VAL A 108 8.60 -0.88 0.73
C VAL A 108 7.36 -0.07 1.11
N TRP A 109 6.85 -0.20 2.33
CA TRP A 109 5.70 0.60 2.75
C TRP A 109 6.00 2.09 2.85
N LEU A 110 7.21 2.47 3.28
CA LEU A 110 7.64 3.88 3.31
C LEU A 110 7.74 4.45 1.89
N GLU A 111 8.27 3.70 0.94
CA GLU A 111 8.33 4.08 -0.47
C GLU A 111 6.92 4.27 -1.04
N ILE A 112 6.02 3.31 -0.80
CA ILE A 112 4.61 3.41 -1.22
C ILE A 112 3.94 4.63 -0.57
N LEU A 113 4.19 4.90 0.71
CA LEU A 113 3.64 6.05 1.41
C LEU A 113 4.13 7.38 0.82
N GLY A 114 5.44 7.51 0.58
CA GLY A 114 6.02 8.70 -0.06
C GLY A 114 5.52 8.88 -1.50
N HIS A 115 5.39 7.77 -2.24
CA HIS A 115 4.81 7.79 -3.58
C HIS A 115 3.34 8.27 -3.53
N ALA A 116 2.53 7.70 -2.64
CA ALA A 116 1.14 8.11 -2.46
C ALA A 116 1.02 9.59 -2.09
N ALA A 117 1.87 10.09 -1.19
CA ALA A 117 1.90 11.50 -0.80
C ALA A 117 2.28 12.41 -1.96
N SER A 118 3.32 12.07 -2.74
CA SER A 118 3.77 12.91 -3.86
C SER A 118 2.78 12.97 -5.03
N GLN A 119 2.07 11.88 -5.28
CA GLN A 119 1.16 11.76 -6.41
C GLN A 119 -0.29 12.14 -6.07
N CYS A 120 -0.62 12.28 -4.78
CA CYS A 120 -1.92 12.78 -4.37
C CYS A 120 -2.10 14.23 -4.84
N ARG A 121 -3.29 14.55 -5.35
CA ARG A 121 -3.60 15.91 -5.82
C ARG A 121 -3.57 16.88 -4.64
N GLY A 122 -2.92 18.04 -4.81
CA GLY A 122 -2.87 19.08 -3.78
C GLY A 122 -4.24 19.53 -3.26
N SER A 123 -5.29 19.46 -4.09
CA SER A 123 -6.68 19.75 -3.67
C SER A 123 -7.22 18.74 -2.66
N HIS A 124 -6.83 17.45 -2.75
CA HIS A 124 -7.22 16.43 -1.79
C HIS A 124 -6.46 16.58 -0.46
N HIS A 125 -5.18 16.95 -0.51
CA HIS A 125 -4.44 17.36 0.68
C HIS A 125 -5.09 18.57 1.38
N ALA A 126 -5.41 19.62 0.62
CA ALA A 126 -6.07 20.82 1.15
C ALA A 126 -7.44 20.50 1.78
N GLN A 127 -8.19 19.57 1.19
CA GLN A 127 -9.47 19.12 1.75
C GLN A 127 -9.30 18.43 3.12
N GLN A 128 -8.25 17.61 3.30
CA GLN A 128 -7.99 16.96 4.59
C GLN A 128 -7.52 17.93 5.68
N LEU A 129 -6.74 18.96 5.33
CA LEU A 129 -6.31 19.99 6.29
C LEU A 129 -7.50 20.66 6.99
N ARG A 130 -8.59 20.91 6.25
CA ARG A 130 -9.83 21.49 6.80
C ARG A 130 -10.56 20.57 7.79
N ARG A 131 -10.21 19.29 7.85
CA ARG A 131 -10.86 18.25 8.67
C ARG A 131 -10.00 17.77 9.83
N GLY A 132 -8.93 18.49 10.16
CA GLY A 132 -7.98 18.13 11.22
C GLY A 132 -6.65 17.56 10.72
N GLY A 133 -6.50 17.42 9.40
CA GLY A 133 -5.29 16.89 8.75
C GLY A 133 -5.25 15.36 8.68
N GLU A 134 -4.70 14.85 7.58
CA GLU A 134 -4.45 13.42 7.37
C GLU A 134 -2.93 13.18 7.43
N LEU A 135 -2.47 12.02 7.93
CA LEU A 135 -1.04 11.72 8.04
C LEU A 135 -0.36 11.82 6.66
N LEU A 136 -1.01 11.37 5.60
CA LEU A 136 -0.49 11.47 4.22
C LEU A 136 -0.19 12.93 3.83
N THR A 137 -0.99 13.87 4.33
CA THR A 137 -0.78 15.30 4.09
C THR A 137 0.43 15.83 4.86
N HIS A 138 0.66 15.34 6.08
CA HIS A 138 1.86 15.68 6.83
C HIS A 138 3.12 15.14 6.16
N VAL A 139 3.07 13.92 5.62
CA VAL A 139 4.17 13.33 4.82
C VAL A 139 4.44 14.19 3.58
N TRP A 140 3.39 14.59 2.85
CA TRP A 140 3.52 15.46 1.68
C TRP A 140 4.16 16.82 2.02
N LEU A 141 3.72 17.48 3.11
CA LEU A 141 4.30 18.74 3.57
C LEU A 141 5.75 18.58 4.02
N LEU A 142 6.08 17.47 4.69
CA LEU A 142 7.46 17.16 5.09
C LEU A 142 8.35 16.97 3.86
N MET A 143 7.89 16.22 2.87
CA MET A 143 8.60 16.05 1.59
C MET A 143 8.79 17.40 0.89
N ALA A 144 7.78 18.26 0.88
CA ALA A 144 7.88 19.61 0.31
C ALA A 144 8.93 20.47 1.03
N HIS A 145 8.96 20.42 2.36
CA HIS A 145 9.97 21.11 3.16
C HIS A 145 11.41 20.68 2.81
N PHE A 146 11.60 19.40 2.50
CA PHE A 146 12.90 18.87 2.04
C PHE A 146 13.14 19.00 0.53
N GLY A 147 12.22 19.60 -0.24
CA GLY A 147 12.35 19.77 -1.68
C GLY A 147 12.17 18.49 -2.49
N LEU A 148 11.45 17.50 -1.94
CA LEU A 148 11.20 16.18 -2.54
C LEU A 148 9.84 16.11 -3.27
N THR A 149 9.18 17.25 -3.51
CA THR A 149 7.90 17.32 -4.24
C THR A 149 7.98 18.33 -5.38
N ASP A 150 7.49 17.94 -6.55
CA ASP A 150 7.45 18.83 -7.74
C ASP A 150 6.41 19.96 -7.60
N HIS A 151 5.43 19.80 -6.70
CA HIS A 151 4.33 20.76 -6.49
C HIS A 151 4.78 22.10 -5.89
N PHE A 152 5.95 22.12 -5.24
CA PHE A 152 6.50 23.28 -4.56
C PHE A 152 7.98 23.45 -4.89
N GLN A 153 8.32 23.53 -6.17
CA GLN A 153 9.58 24.14 -6.57
C GLN A 153 9.54 25.62 -6.15
N ILE A 154 9.86 25.89 -4.88
CA ILE A 154 10.16 27.23 -4.39
C ILE A 154 11.39 27.63 -5.21
N PRO A 155 11.31 28.64 -6.09
CA PRO A 155 12.50 29.11 -6.78
C PRO A 155 13.47 29.53 -5.68
N ARG A 156 14.59 28.81 -5.51
CA ARG A 156 15.65 29.26 -4.62
C ARG A 156 16.11 30.61 -5.15
N SER A 157 15.67 31.67 -4.47
CA SER A 157 16.28 33.00 -4.48
C SER A 157 16.67 33.55 -5.87
N ARG A 158 15.75 33.57 -6.83
CA ARG A 158 15.89 34.41 -8.04
C ARG A 158 14.86 35.54 -8.13
N ALA A 159 13.65 35.33 -7.61
CA ALA A 159 12.59 36.35 -7.66
C ALA A 159 12.89 37.60 -6.80
N ILE A 160 13.61 37.45 -5.67
CA ILE A 160 13.97 38.61 -4.82
C ILE A 160 15.09 39.45 -5.45
N ALA A 161 16.02 38.82 -6.18
CA ALA A 161 17.12 39.52 -6.84
C ALA A 161 16.64 40.37 -8.04
N GLU A 162 15.60 39.92 -8.76
CA GLU A 162 15.05 40.67 -9.90
C GLU A 162 14.20 41.88 -9.47
N ALA A 163 13.62 41.86 -8.28
CA ALA A 163 12.83 42.99 -7.74
C ALA A 163 13.69 44.15 -7.23
N ILE A 164 14.98 43.92 -6.95
CA ILE A 164 15.92 44.93 -6.44
C ILE A 164 16.68 45.63 -7.58
N LEU A 165 16.67 45.05 -8.79
CA LEU A 165 17.37 45.56 -9.97
C LEU A 165 16.49 46.38 -10.93
N ARG A 166 15.31 46.85 -10.49
CA ARG A 166 14.46 47.78 -11.24
C ARG A 166 14.31 49.11 -10.52
#